data_AF-A0ABD3YDU6-F1
#
_entry.id   AF-A0ABD3YDU6-F1
#
_cell.length_a   1.000
_cell.length_b   1.000
_cell.length_c   1.000
_cell.angle_alpha   90.00
_cell.angle_beta   90.00
_cell.angle_gamma   90.00
#
_symmetry.space_group_name_H-M   'P 1'
#
loop_
_entity.id
_entity.type
_entity.pdbx_description
1 polymer ?
#
loop_
_entity_poly.entity_id
_entity_poly.type
_entity_poly.pdbx_seq_one_letter_code
_entity_poly.pdbx_strand_id
1 'polypeptide(L)'
;MDLSIQLLNARISKHQLDELDNDFKQLSPAQQTLQLNHLYESTQRMSIKYDFMQNVATRILTTNAPPAAFINQLTTTDTLTFFTPALKVNKGFLAQDVRGNNALHNVFKHADDQKLPFNYVRSLMLFESNDDLVKALAQPNDRGLTPVACYIAYANKPSTPVKHEFSALLALMEIEQKQNPMAKQQLANTLKGAGLNETSILLSAAYLQRSTAQVAHLIRAI
;
A
#
# COMPACT_ATOMS: atom_id res chain seq x y z
N MET A 1 15.39 13.98 20.88
CA MET A 1 14.07 13.41 20.55
C MET A 1 13.18 14.56 20.10
N ASP A 2 12.53 14.45 18.95
CA ASP A 2 11.68 15.51 18.39
C ASP A 2 10.55 15.94 19.36
N LEU A 3 10.23 17.24 19.41
CA LEU A 3 9.23 17.78 20.35
C LEU A 3 7.83 17.20 20.13
N SER A 4 7.45 16.91 18.88
CA SER A 4 6.17 16.27 18.57
C SER A 4 6.09 14.85 19.14
N ILE A 5 7.19 14.10 19.12
CA ILE A 5 7.25 12.77 19.72
C ILE A 5 7.20 12.83 21.25
N GLN A 6 7.84 13.83 21.86
CA GLN A 6 7.76 14.04 23.30
C GLN A 6 6.31 14.34 23.73
N LEU A 7 5.61 15.21 23.00
CA LEU A 7 4.21 15.52 23.24
C LEU A 7 3.33 14.26 23.14
N LEU A 8 3.47 13.48 22.06
CA LEU A 8 2.75 12.21 21.87
C LEU A 8 2.95 11.25 23.06
N ASN A 9 4.20 11.00 23.45
CA ASN A 9 4.52 10.12 24.58
C ASN A 9 3.98 10.66 25.91
N ALA A 10 3.97 11.98 26.10
CA ALA A 10 3.40 12.61 27.29
C ALA A 10 1.87 12.42 27.35
N ARG A 11 1.17 12.58 26.23
CA ARG A 11 -0.29 12.33 26.15
C ARG A 11 -0.62 10.86 26.41
N ILE A 12 0.11 9.95 25.77
CA ILE A 12 -0.08 8.50 25.96
C ILE A 12 0.17 8.10 27.42
N SER A 13 1.27 8.55 28.04
CA SER A 13 1.62 8.16 29.42
C SER A 13 0.65 8.73 30.46
N LYS A 14 0.05 9.89 30.20
CA LYS A 14 -0.98 10.50 31.06
C LYS A 14 -2.40 10.05 30.72
N HIS A 15 -2.58 9.10 29.80
CA HIS A 15 -3.89 8.66 29.29
C HIS A 15 -4.78 9.79 28.74
N GLN A 16 -4.17 10.88 28.26
CA GLN A 16 -4.85 12.04 27.67
C GLN A 16 -5.11 11.81 26.18
N LEU A 17 -5.82 10.73 25.84
CA LEU A 17 -6.01 10.33 24.44
C LEU A 17 -6.94 11.27 23.67
N ASP A 18 -7.82 11.99 24.36
CA ASP A 18 -8.74 12.96 23.76
C ASP A 18 -8.02 14.18 23.18
N GLU A 19 -6.85 14.51 23.72
CA GLU A 19 -6.02 15.64 23.27
C GLU A 19 -5.20 15.32 22.01
N LEU A 20 -5.00 14.04 21.71
CA LEU A 20 -4.12 13.59 20.61
C LEU A 20 -4.57 14.13 19.26
N ASP A 21 -5.88 14.15 19.01
CA ASP A 21 -6.44 14.59 17.74
C ASP A 21 -6.17 16.08 17.50
N ASN A 22 -6.32 16.90 18.56
CA ASN A 22 -6.07 18.34 18.49
C ASN A 22 -4.57 18.63 18.34
N ASP A 23 -3.75 17.97 19.14
CA ASP A 23 -2.30 18.10 19.06
C ASP A 23 -1.81 17.75 17.64
N PHE A 24 -2.29 16.64 17.07
CA PHE A 24 -1.89 16.17 15.74
C PHE A 24 -2.26 17.15 14.62
N LYS A 25 -3.41 17.82 14.71
CA LYS A 25 -3.85 18.84 13.72
C LYS A 25 -2.94 20.06 13.65
N GLN A 26 -2.30 20.41 14.76
CA GLN A 26 -1.41 21.58 14.84
C GLN A 26 0.01 21.28 14.32
N LEU A 27 0.32 20.02 14.05
CA LEU A 27 1.63 19.60 13.57
C LEU A 27 1.76 19.84 12.06
N SER A 28 2.99 20.11 11.63
CA SER A 28 3.32 20.06 10.20
C SER A 28 3.15 18.63 9.64
N PRO A 29 2.92 18.46 8.32
CA PRO A 29 2.80 17.12 7.72
C PRO A 29 3.99 16.19 7.99
N ALA A 30 5.21 16.76 8.10
CA ALA A 30 6.41 16.00 8.44
C ALA A 30 6.36 15.47 9.89
N GLN A 31 5.92 16.29 10.84
CA GLN A 31 5.75 15.89 12.25
C GLN A 31 4.59 14.91 12.44
N GLN A 32 3.48 15.09 11.70
CA GLN A 32 2.38 14.12 11.66
C GLN A 32 2.88 12.75 11.20
N THR A 33 3.64 12.71 10.11
CA THR A 33 4.26 11.49 9.58
C THR A 33 5.20 10.87 10.61
N LEU A 34 6.04 11.68 11.27
CA LEU A 34 6.96 11.23 12.31
C LEU A 34 6.22 10.58 13.50
N GLN A 35 5.14 11.19 13.96
CA GLN A 35 4.31 10.63 15.05
C GLN A 35 3.69 9.28 14.67
N LEU A 36 3.10 9.16 13.47
CA LEU A 36 2.51 7.91 13.02
C LEU A 36 3.57 6.79 12.96
N ASN A 37 4.75 7.07 12.39
CA ASN A 37 5.83 6.09 12.34
C ASN A 37 6.30 5.67 13.73
N HIS A 38 6.45 6.63 14.65
CA HIS A 38 6.87 6.34 16.02
C HIS A 38 5.89 5.41 16.75
N LEU A 39 4.58 5.50 16.48
CA LEU A 39 3.59 4.56 17.03
C LEU A 39 3.87 3.13 16.56
N TYR A 40 4.12 2.93 15.27
CA TYR A 40 4.47 1.62 14.73
C TYR A 40 5.82 1.11 15.28
N GLU A 41 6.87 1.94 15.23
CA GLU A 41 8.20 1.59 15.74
C GLU A 41 8.19 1.21 17.22
N SER A 42 7.32 1.84 18.01
CA SER A 42 7.16 1.52 19.44
C SER A 42 6.69 0.08 19.66
N THR A 43 5.90 -0.48 18.73
CA THR A 43 5.43 -1.88 18.80
C THR A 43 6.53 -2.88 18.47
N GLN A 44 7.48 -2.51 17.62
CA GLN A 44 8.62 -3.35 17.25
C GLN A 44 9.57 -3.58 18.44
N ARG A 45 9.61 -2.64 19.39
CA ARG A 45 10.40 -2.74 20.62
C ARG A 45 9.68 -3.53 21.72
N MET A 46 8.34 -3.47 21.75
CA MET A 46 7.51 -4.10 22.76
C MET A 46 6.19 -4.59 22.14
N SER A 47 6.14 -5.86 21.76
CA SER A 47 4.98 -6.46 21.10
C SER A 47 3.68 -6.34 21.90
N ILE A 48 3.76 -6.36 23.23
CA ILE A 48 2.59 -6.17 24.13
C ILE A 48 1.88 -4.82 23.93
N LYS A 49 2.55 -3.83 23.31
CA LYS A 49 1.97 -2.52 23.00
C LYS A 49 1.27 -2.46 21.64
N TYR A 50 1.28 -3.55 20.86
CA TYR A 50 0.82 -3.53 19.47
C TYR A 50 -0.62 -3.02 19.35
N ASP A 51 -1.57 -3.69 19.99
CA ASP A 51 -2.99 -3.34 19.92
C ASP A 51 -3.25 -1.92 20.44
N PHE A 52 -2.59 -1.55 21.54
CA PHE A 52 -2.74 -0.23 22.12
C PHE A 52 -2.25 0.87 21.16
N MET A 53 -1.06 0.73 20.57
CA MET A 53 -0.51 1.72 19.65
C MET A 53 -1.29 1.77 18.33
N GLN A 54 -1.80 0.62 17.85
CA GLN A 54 -2.69 0.56 16.69
C GLN A 54 -4.00 1.32 16.96
N ASN A 55 -4.57 1.16 18.16
CA ASN A 55 -5.77 1.89 18.56
C ASN A 55 -5.51 3.40 18.65
N VAL A 56 -4.35 3.81 19.16
CA VAL A 56 -3.93 5.22 19.17
C VAL A 56 -3.82 5.78 17.75
N ALA A 57 -3.15 5.06 16.84
CA ALA A 57 -3.04 5.48 15.44
C ALA A 57 -4.41 5.58 14.75
N THR A 58 -5.28 4.60 15.00
CA THR A 58 -6.66 4.56 14.47
C THR A 58 -7.47 5.75 14.97
N ARG A 59 -7.37 6.09 16.25
CA ARG A 59 -8.03 7.24 16.84
C ARG A 59 -7.61 8.54 16.14
N ILE A 60 -6.30 8.79 16.08
CA ILE A 60 -5.74 9.98 15.43
C ILE A 60 -6.25 10.10 14.00
N LEU A 61 -6.18 9.02 13.23
CA LEU A 61 -6.54 9.01 11.82
C LEU A 61 -8.05 8.98 11.55
N THR A 62 -8.89 8.70 12.54
CA THR A 62 -10.36 8.77 12.39
C THR A 62 -10.82 10.20 12.10
N THR A 63 -10.15 11.20 12.68
CA THR A 63 -10.52 12.62 12.56
C THR A 63 -9.54 13.45 11.73
N ASN A 64 -8.46 12.83 11.23
CA ASN A 64 -7.39 13.47 10.48
C ASN A 64 -7.08 12.72 9.18
N ALA A 65 -6.97 13.45 8.08
CA ALA A 65 -6.51 12.89 6.82
C ALA A 65 -5.04 12.45 6.96
N PRO A 66 -4.66 11.27 6.42
CA PRO A 66 -3.27 10.81 6.46
C PRO A 66 -2.39 11.74 5.60
N PRO A 67 -1.23 12.18 6.10
CA PRO A 67 -0.30 12.98 5.29
C PRO A 67 0.19 12.22 4.05
N ALA A 68 0.36 12.91 2.93
CA ALA A 68 0.88 12.30 1.69
C ALA A 68 2.26 11.62 1.90
N ALA A 69 3.13 12.23 2.72
CA ALA A 69 4.44 11.67 3.04
C ALA A 69 4.34 10.35 3.83
N PHE A 70 3.33 10.24 4.71
CA PHE A 70 3.04 9.01 5.44
C PHE A 70 2.56 7.89 4.50
N ILE A 71 1.68 8.19 3.54
CA ILE A 71 1.22 7.20 2.54
C ILE A 71 2.40 6.60 1.77
N ASN A 72 3.38 7.42 1.39
CA ASN A 72 4.60 6.97 0.69
C ASN A 72 5.49 6.03 1.53
N GLN A 73 5.32 6.00 2.86
CA GLN A 73 6.13 5.17 3.76
C GLN A 73 5.48 3.83 4.12
N LEU A 74 4.23 3.60 3.70
CA LEU A 74 3.58 2.30 3.79
C LEU A 74 4.12 1.37 2.70
N THR A 75 5.27 0.75 2.96
CA THR A 75 6.01 -0.06 1.97
C THR A 75 6.05 -1.55 2.28
N THR A 76 5.54 -1.97 3.45
CA THR A 76 5.60 -3.37 3.89
C THR A 76 4.23 -3.90 4.32
N THR A 77 4.04 -5.21 4.28
CA THR A 77 2.82 -5.86 4.79
C THR A 77 2.62 -5.58 6.29
N ASP A 78 3.70 -5.49 7.07
CA ASP A 78 3.64 -5.24 8.51
C ASP A 78 3.13 -3.82 8.83
N THR A 79 3.62 -2.81 8.11
CA THR A 79 3.13 -1.42 8.24
C THR A 79 1.70 -1.29 7.74
N LEU A 80 1.37 -1.91 6.62
CA LEU A 80 0.00 -1.95 6.11
C LEU A 80 -0.96 -2.57 7.13
N THR A 81 -0.58 -3.69 7.74
CA THR A 81 -1.39 -4.40 8.74
C THR A 81 -1.61 -3.53 9.97
N PHE A 82 -0.56 -2.89 10.47
CA PHE A 82 -0.66 -2.00 11.63
C PHE A 82 -1.63 -0.84 11.37
N PHE A 83 -1.60 -0.22 10.19
CA PHE A 83 -2.47 0.92 9.89
C PHE A 83 -3.81 0.56 9.25
N THR A 84 -4.08 -0.71 8.92
CA THR A 84 -5.33 -1.12 8.25
C THR A 84 -6.58 -0.66 8.99
N PRO A 85 -6.73 -0.81 10.32
CA PRO A 85 -7.93 -0.32 11.00
C PRO A 85 -8.15 1.19 10.80
N ALA A 86 -7.08 1.97 10.86
CA ALA A 86 -7.11 3.41 10.61
C ALA A 86 -7.51 3.75 9.16
N LEU A 87 -6.87 3.09 8.18
CA LEU A 87 -7.13 3.32 6.75
C LEU A 87 -8.55 2.95 6.34
N LYS A 88 -9.16 1.97 7.03
CA LYS A 88 -10.56 1.58 6.81
C LYS A 88 -11.53 2.68 7.23
N VAL A 89 -11.37 3.22 8.44
CA VAL A 89 -12.35 4.14 9.01
C VAL A 89 -12.31 5.54 8.40
N ASN A 90 -11.16 5.95 7.84
CA ASN A 90 -10.98 7.31 7.31
C ASN A 90 -10.85 7.38 5.78
N LYS A 91 -11.21 6.30 5.06
CA LYS A 91 -10.99 6.15 3.61
C LYS A 91 -9.52 6.31 3.20
N GLY A 92 -8.60 6.05 4.11
CA GLY A 92 -7.16 6.25 3.92
C GLY A 92 -6.55 5.36 2.84
N PHE A 93 -7.20 4.25 2.48
CA PHE A 93 -6.79 3.47 1.30
C PHE A 93 -6.90 4.27 -0.01
N LEU A 94 -7.77 5.28 -0.09
CA LEU A 94 -7.91 6.16 -1.25
C LEU A 94 -6.98 7.36 -1.23
N ALA A 95 -6.34 7.62 -0.08
CA ALA A 95 -5.38 8.71 0.04
C ALA A 95 -4.13 8.39 -0.78
N GLN A 96 -3.60 9.41 -1.46
CA GLN A 96 -2.46 9.29 -2.36
C GLN A 96 -1.28 10.13 -1.85
N ASP A 97 -0.08 9.65 -2.13
CA ASP A 97 1.14 10.46 -2.00
C ASP A 97 1.24 11.52 -3.11
N VAL A 98 2.34 12.28 -3.11
CA VAL A 98 2.62 13.33 -4.11
C VAL A 98 2.84 12.81 -5.54
N ARG A 99 2.83 11.49 -5.76
CA ARG A 99 2.98 10.83 -7.07
C ARG A 99 1.72 10.04 -7.45
N GLY A 100 0.61 10.25 -6.75
CA GLY A 100 -0.63 9.51 -6.95
C GLY A 100 -0.61 8.08 -6.42
N ASN A 101 0.43 7.65 -5.70
CA ASN A 101 0.47 6.29 -5.13
C ASN A 101 -0.34 6.26 -3.83
N ASN A 102 -1.35 5.40 -3.77
CA ASN A 102 -1.96 5.03 -2.51
C ASN A 102 -1.14 3.95 -1.76
N ALA A 103 -1.60 3.57 -0.58
CA ALA A 103 -0.92 2.58 0.27
C ALA A 103 -0.62 1.26 -0.49
N LEU A 104 -1.56 0.77 -1.32
CA LEU A 104 -1.36 -0.48 -2.05
C LEU A 104 -0.26 -0.36 -3.11
N HIS A 105 -0.18 0.77 -3.82
CA HIS A 105 0.93 1.00 -4.77
C HIS A 105 2.28 0.90 -4.07
N ASN A 106 2.41 1.53 -2.91
CA ASN A 106 3.68 1.58 -2.18
C ASN A 106 4.06 0.21 -1.62
N VAL A 107 3.11 -0.53 -1.02
CA VAL A 107 3.36 -1.89 -0.54
C VAL A 107 3.69 -2.84 -1.69
N PHE A 108 2.98 -2.74 -2.81
CA PHE A 108 3.15 -3.65 -3.95
C PHE A 108 4.46 -3.39 -4.69
N LYS A 109 4.80 -2.11 -4.93
CA LYS A 109 6.07 -1.74 -5.59
C LYS A 109 7.30 -2.17 -4.80
N HIS A 110 7.22 -2.19 -3.47
CA HIS A 110 8.33 -2.57 -2.58
C HIS A 110 8.16 -3.98 -2.00
N ALA A 111 7.28 -4.80 -2.59
CA ALA A 111 7.01 -6.14 -2.09
C ALA A 111 8.31 -6.98 -2.05
N ASP A 112 8.55 -7.56 -0.89
CA ASP A 112 9.64 -8.49 -0.61
C ASP A 112 9.24 -9.90 -1.06
N ASP A 113 10.16 -10.65 -1.65
CA ASP A 113 9.88 -11.99 -2.21
C ASP A 113 9.51 -13.03 -1.13
N GLN A 114 9.93 -12.80 0.12
CA GLN A 114 9.59 -13.63 1.27
C GLN A 114 8.32 -13.17 2.00
N LYS A 115 7.90 -11.91 1.82
CA LYS A 115 6.75 -11.31 2.50
C LYS A 115 5.81 -10.58 1.54
N LEU A 116 5.33 -11.30 0.54
CA LEU A 116 4.38 -10.75 -0.41
C LEU A 116 3.03 -10.38 0.27
N PRO A 117 2.38 -9.29 -0.15
CA PRO A 117 1.18 -8.77 0.50
C PRO A 117 -0.14 -9.31 -0.08
N PHE A 118 -0.10 -10.14 -1.13
CA PHE A 118 -1.28 -10.36 -1.98
C PHE A 118 -2.34 -11.17 -1.27
N ASN A 119 -1.96 -12.24 -0.58
CA ASN A 119 -2.93 -13.04 0.16
C ASN A 119 -3.57 -12.25 1.30
N TYR A 120 -2.78 -11.40 1.98
CA TYR A 120 -3.29 -10.49 3.00
C TYR A 120 -4.32 -9.50 2.43
N VAL A 121 -3.95 -8.77 1.37
CA VAL A 121 -4.84 -7.77 0.75
C VAL A 121 -6.09 -8.42 0.17
N ARG A 122 -5.97 -9.58 -0.48
CA ARG A 122 -7.13 -10.34 -0.96
C ARG A 122 -8.05 -10.72 0.19
N SER A 123 -7.51 -11.21 1.30
CA SER A 123 -8.30 -11.59 2.47
C SER A 123 -9.04 -10.38 3.06
N LEU A 124 -8.42 -9.20 3.09
CA LEU A 124 -9.10 -7.97 3.48
C LEU A 124 -10.28 -7.63 2.56
N MET A 125 -10.15 -7.80 1.25
CA MET A 125 -11.22 -7.48 0.29
C MET A 125 -12.45 -8.39 0.42
N LEU A 126 -12.35 -9.54 1.08
CA LEU A 126 -13.49 -10.42 1.33
C LEU A 126 -14.45 -9.87 2.40
N PHE A 127 -14.05 -8.85 3.14
CA PHE A 127 -14.91 -8.20 4.13
C PHE A 127 -15.61 -6.99 3.52
N GLU A 128 -16.95 -6.99 3.51
CA GLU A 128 -17.79 -5.93 2.92
C GLU A 128 -17.45 -4.52 3.42
N SER A 129 -16.98 -4.40 4.66
CA SER A 129 -16.47 -3.13 5.23
C SER A 129 -15.27 -2.50 4.50
N ASN A 130 -14.78 -3.09 3.41
CA ASN A 130 -13.57 -2.68 2.69
C ASN A 130 -13.83 -2.26 1.23
N ASP A 131 -15.01 -1.73 0.89
CA ASP A 131 -15.31 -1.25 -0.47
C ASP A 131 -14.27 -0.24 -1.01
N ASP A 132 -13.74 0.63 -0.16
CA ASP A 132 -12.73 1.61 -0.55
C ASP A 132 -11.37 0.94 -0.86
N LEU A 133 -11.11 -0.26 -0.34
CA LEU A 133 -9.92 -1.04 -0.69
C LEU A 133 -9.99 -1.54 -2.14
N VAL A 134 -11.17 -1.94 -2.61
CA VAL A 134 -11.40 -2.35 -4.00
C VAL A 134 -11.19 -1.16 -4.95
N LYS A 135 -11.71 0.02 -4.58
CA LYS A 135 -11.48 1.25 -5.34
C LYS A 135 -10.01 1.65 -5.34
N ALA A 136 -9.31 1.54 -4.21
CA ALA A 136 -7.87 1.80 -4.11
C ALA A 136 -7.04 0.86 -5.00
N LEU A 137 -7.44 -0.42 -5.12
CA LEU A 137 -6.79 -1.37 -6.02
C LEU A 137 -6.93 -0.97 -7.50
N ALA A 138 -7.99 -0.26 -7.87
CA ALA A 138 -8.26 0.15 -9.25
C ALA A 138 -7.77 1.58 -9.58
N GLN A 139 -7.42 2.35 -8.56
CA GLN A 139 -7.01 3.76 -8.68
C GLN A 139 -5.65 3.85 -9.38
N PRO A 140 -5.53 4.60 -10.48
CA PRO A 140 -4.23 4.84 -11.11
C PRO A 140 -3.44 5.92 -10.34
N ASN A 141 -2.12 5.78 -10.32
CA ASN A 141 -1.20 6.85 -9.96
C ASN A 141 -0.96 7.83 -11.11
N ASP A 142 -0.06 8.80 -10.93
CA ASP A 142 0.23 9.84 -11.93
C ASP A 142 0.83 9.28 -13.24
N ARG A 143 1.32 8.04 -13.24
CA ARG A 143 1.79 7.33 -14.43
C ARG A 143 0.69 6.50 -15.11
N GLY A 144 -0.54 6.57 -14.61
CA GLY A 144 -1.67 5.76 -15.08
C GLY A 144 -1.59 4.31 -14.64
N LEU A 145 -0.72 3.94 -13.69
CA LEU A 145 -0.60 2.56 -13.24
C LEU A 145 -1.37 2.36 -11.94
N THR A 146 -2.10 1.26 -11.86
CA THR A 146 -2.72 0.76 -10.62
C THR A 146 -1.68 0.08 -9.72
N PRO A 147 -2.01 -0.28 -8.46
CA PRO A 147 -1.12 -1.01 -7.57
C PRO A 147 -0.55 -2.30 -8.17
N VAL A 148 -1.37 -3.15 -8.78
CA VAL A 148 -0.91 -4.42 -9.36
C VAL A 148 -0.05 -4.17 -10.59
N ALA A 149 -0.43 -3.22 -11.45
CA ALA A 149 0.40 -2.83 -12.58
C ALA A 149 1.76 -2.27 -12.12
N CYS A 150 1.80 -1.51 -11.02
CA CYS A 150 3.03 -1.06 -10.38
C CYS A 150 3.90 -2.21 -9.85
N TYR A 151 3.32 -3.25 -9.25
CA TYR A 151 4.06 -4.46 -8.87
C TYR A 151 4.73 -5.09 -10.09
N ILE A 152 3.97 -5.30 -11.16
CA ILE A 152 4.46 -5.96 -12.38
C ILE A 152 5.59 -5.12 -13.01
N ALA A 153 5.37 -3.80 -13.15
CA ALA A 153 6.32 -2.91 -13.82
C ALA A 153 7.59 -2.63 -13.02
N TYR A 154 7.50 -2.52 -11.69
CA TYR A 154 8.59 -1.92 -10.89
C TYR A 154 9.11 -2.74 -9.72
N ALA A 155 8.35 -3.70 -9.17
CA ALA A 155 8.87 -4.48 -8.06
C ALA A 155 10.03 -5.38 -8.50
N ASN A 156 11.01 -5.55 -7.63
CA ASN A 156 12.05 -6.56 -7.83
C ASN A 156 11.44 -7.95 -7.61
N LYS A 157 11.53 -8.83 -8.61
CA LYS A 157 10.87 -10.14 -8.61
C LYS A 157 11.87 -11.22 -9.00
N PRO A 158 12.73 -11.68 -8.06
CA PRO A 158 13.77 -12.67 -8.36
C PRO A 158 13.17 -14.04 -8.74
N SER A 159 11.96 -14.34 -8.27
CA SER A 159 11.26 -15.59 -8.52
C SER A 159 9.74 -15.37 -8.59
N THR A 160 9.03 -16.35 -9.14
CA THR A 160 7.57 -16.36 -9.15
C THR A 160 7.03 -16.50 -7.71
N PRO A 161 5.98 -15.76 -7.34
CA PRO A 161 5.32 -15.92 -6.03
C PRO A 161 4.95 -17.37 -5.71
N VAL A 162 5.02 -17.73 -4.43
CA VAL A 162 4.53 -19.03 -3.93
C VAL A 162 3.04 -19.20 -4.21
N LYS A 163 2.55 -20.44 -4.29
CA LYS A 163 1.21 -20.78 -4.82
C LYS A 163 0.06 -19.92 -4.26
N HIS A 164 0.01 -19.70 -2.94
CA HIS A 164 -1.08 -18.92 -2.33
C HIS A 164 -0.99 -17.44 -2.66
N GLU A 165 0.20 -16.85 -2.63
CA GLU A 165 0.46 -15.47 -3.05
C GLU A 165 0.19 -15.26 -4.54
N PHE A 166 0.60 -16.22 -5.38
CA PHE A 166 0.34 -16.18 -6.81
C PHE A 166 -1.16 -16.24 -7.10
N SER A 167 -1.87 -17.17 -6.47
CA SER A 167 -3.33 -17.30 -6.61
C SER A 167 -4.05 -16.04 -6.14
N ALA A 168 -3.56 -15.42 -5.06
CA ALA A 168 -4.10 -14.17 -4.56
C ALA A 168 -3.84 -13.00 -5.51
N LEU A 169 -2.63 -12.91 -6.06
CA LEU A 169 -2.27 -11.91 -7.07
C LEU A 169 -3.18 -12.01 -8.29
N LEU A 170 -3.42 -13.22 -8.83
CA LEU A 170 -4.34 -13.40 -9.96
C LEU A 170 -5.76 -12.92 -9.64
N ALA A 171 -6.27 -13.22 -8.45
CA ALA A 171 -7.58 -12.72 -8.03
C ALA A 171 -7.61 -11.18 -7.90
N LEU A 172 -6.52 -10.56 -7.43
CA LEU A 172 -6.40 -9.10 -7.37
C LEU A 172 -6.37 -8.49 -8.78
N MET A 173 -5.68 -9.11 -9.74
CA MET A 173 -5.73 -8.69 -11.15
C MET A 173 -7.16 -8.70 -11.68
N GLU A 174 -7.93 -9.75 -11.40
CA GLU A 174 -9.32 -9.85 -11.85
C GLU A 174 -10.23 -8.77 -11.22
N ILE A 175 -10.08 -8.55 -9.90
CA ILE A 175 -10.85 -7.52 -9.18
C ILE A 175 -10.55 -6.13 -9.75
N GLU A 176 -9.27 -5.80 -9.89
CA GLU A 176 -8.81 -4.53 -10.45
C GLU A 176 -9.34 -4.31 -11.87
N GLN A 177 -9.17 -5.28 -12.76
CA GLN A 177 -9.52 -5.13 -14.18
C GLN A 177 -11.04 -4.99 -14.40
N LYS A 178 -11.86 -5.54 -13.50
CA LYS A 178 -13.31 -5.32 -13.50
C LYS A 178 -13.67 -3.86 -13.16
N GLN A 179 -12.88 -3.22 -12.31
CA GLN A 179 -13.11 -1.84 -11.86
C GLN A 179 -12.44 -0.80 -12.76
N ASN A 180 -11.30 -1.15 -13.38
CA ASN A 180 -10.55 -0.28 -14.29
C ASN A 180 -10.25 -1.00 -15.62
N PRO A 181 -11.13 -0.86 -16.62
CA PRO A 181 -10.94 -1.49 -17.94
C PRO A 181 -9.69 -1.01 -18.69
N MET A 182 -9.14 0.16 -18.35
CA MET A 182 -7.96 0.75 -19.00
C MET A 182 -6.63 0.20 -18.48
N ALA A 183 -6.64 -0.52 -17.35
CA ALA A 183 -5.43 -0.92 -16.64
C ALA A 183 -4.49 -1.79 -17.50
N LYS A 184 -5.04 -2.69 -18.32
CA LYS A 184 -4.26 -3.49 -19.30
C LYS A 184 -3.53 -2.63 -20.32
N GLN A 185 -4.21 -1.64 -20.89
CA GLN A 185 -3.61 -0.76 -21.89
C GLN A 185 -2.53 0.13 -21.27
N GLN A 186 -2.78 0.63 -20.06
CA GLN A 186 -1.83 1.46 -19.31
C GLN A 186 -0.54 0.69 -19.00
N LEU A 187 -0.65 -0.55 -18.47
CA LEU A 187 0.51 -1.40 -18.25
C LEU A 187 1.25 -1.69 -19.56
N ALA A 188 0.53 -2.10 -20.61
CA ALA A 188 1.15 -2.42 -21.90
C ALA A 188 1.96 -1.25 -22.47
N ASN A 189 1.51 -0.01 -22.28
CA ASN A 189 2.27 1.17 -22.69
C ASN A 189 3.52 1.39 -21.85
N THR A 190 3.48 1.12 -20.54
CA THR A 190 4.67 1.24 -19.67
C THR A 190 5.73 0.17 -19.95
N LEU A 191 5.33 -1.02 -20.39
CA LEU A 191 6.27 -2.12 -20.64
C LEU A 191 7.07 -1.98 -21.94
N LYS A 192 6.66 -1.11 -22.87
CA LYS A 192 7.38 -0.86 -24.13
C LYS A 192 8.79 -0.35 -23.83
N GLY A 193 9.80 -1.04 -24.35
CA GLY A 193 11.22 -0.71 -24.13
C GLY A 193 11.77 -1.05 -22.74
N ALA A 194 11.00 -1.74 -21.88
CA ALA A 194 11.46 -2.07 -20.53
C ALA A 194 12.37 -3.31 -20.50
N GLY A 195 13.47 -3.27 -19.74
CA GLY A 195 14.28 -4.45 -19.44
C GLY A 195 13.62 -5.32 -18.38
N LEU A 196 12.82 -6.30 -18.78
CA LEU A 196 12.11 -7.20 -17.87
C LEU A 196 12.81 -8.55 -17.71
N ASN A 197 12.83 -9.08 -16.49
CA ASN A 197 13.23 -10.46 -16.22
C ASN A 197 12.11 -11.46 -16.58
N GLU A 198 12.43 -12.75 -16.59
CA GLU A 198 11.48 -13.81 -16.97
C GLU A 198 10.19 -13.81 -16.13
N THR A 199 10.31 -13.63 -14.82
CA THR A 199 9.17 -13.51 -13.90
C THR A 199 8.26 -12.34 -14.28
N SER A 200 8.83 -11.18 -14.61
CA SER A 200 8.07 -10.00 -15.00
C SER A 200 7.37 -10.22 -16.34
N ILE A 201 7.98 -10.93 -17.29
CA ILE A 201 7.35 -11.33 -18.56
C ILE A 201 6.18 -12.27 -18.29
N LEU A 202 6.35 -13.29 -17.43
CA LEU A 202 5.30 -14.23 -17.07
C LEU A 202 4.09 -13.53 -16.44
N LEU A 203 4.33 -12.65 -15.47
CA LEU A 203 3.26 -11.90 -14.81
C LEU A 203 2.58 -10.91 -15.75
N SER A 204 3.35 -10.24 -16.61
CA SER A 204 2.79 -9.37 -17.64
C SER A 204 1.92 -10.16 -18.62
N ALA A 205 2.33 -11.37 -19.00
CA ALA A 205 1.56 -12.26 -19.86
C ALA A 205 0.23 -12.67 -19.22
N ALA A 206 0.27 -13.08 -17.95
CA ALA A 206 -0.95 -13.39 -17.18
C ALA A 206 -1.87 -12.17 -17.08
N TYR A 207 -1.33 -11.01 -16.72
CA TYR A 207 -2.10 -9.77 -16.55
C TYR A 207 -2.74 -9.29 -17.85
N LEU A 208 -1.96 -9.27 -18.94
CA LEU A 208 -2.42 -8.84 -20.27
C LEU A 208 -3.25 -9.90 -20.99
N GLN A 209 -3.33 -11.12 -20.45
CA GLN A 209 -3.97 -12.30 -21.06
C GLN A 209 -3.40 -12.58 -22.46
N ARG A 210 -2.07 -12.64 -22.55
CA ARG A 210 -1.29 -12.88 -23.78
C ARG A 210 -0.23 -13.94 -23.54
N SER A 211 0.34 -14.49 -24.60
CA SER A 211 1.51 -15.36 -24.47
C SER A 211 2.76 -14.57 -24.06
N THR A 212 3.72 -15.23 -23.41
CA THR A 212 5.02 -14.63 -23.07
C THR A 212 5.77 -14.15 -24.31
N ALA A 213 5.63 -14.85 -25.45
CA ALA A 213 6.18 -14.42 -26.73
C ALA A 213 5.57 -13.10 -27.21
N GLN A 214 4.24 -12.95 -27.15
CA GLN A 214 3.57 -11.70 -27.50
C GLN A 214 4.00 -10.52 -26.60
N VAL A 215 4.20 -10.77 -25.31
CA VAL A 215 4.72 -9.76 -24.38
C VAL A 215 6.17 -9.42 -24.68
N ALA A 216 7.03 -10.40 -24.97
CA ALA A 216 8.42 -10.16 -25.34
C ALA A 216 8.52 -9.31 -26.63
N HIS A 217 7.65 -9.56 -27.61
CA HIS A 217 7.55 -8.72 -28.81
C HIS A 217 7.06 -7.30 -28.49
N LEU A 218 6.04 -7.15 -27.63
CA LEU A 218 5.54 -5.84 -27.19
C LEU A 218 6.65 -5.00 -26.52
N ILE A 219 7.49 -5.64 -25.72
CA ILE A 219 8.60 -4.98 -25.02
C ILE A 219 9.68 -4.53 -26.01
N ARG A 220 9.99 -5.36 -27.02
CA ARG A 220 11.04 -5.09 -28.02
C ARG A 220 10.61 -4.14 -29.15
N ALA A 221 9.31 -3.90 -29.31
CA ALA A 221 8.78 -2.99 -30.30
C ALA A 221 9.18 -1.55 -29.93
N ILE A 222 10.27 -1.08 -30.54
CA ILE A 222 10.72 0.31 -30.58
C ILE A 222 10.43 0.85 -31.97
#